data_AF-A0ABD5TSB6-F1
#
_entry.id   AF-A0ABD5TSB6-F1
#
_cell.length_a   1.000
_cell.length_b   1.000
_cell.length_c   1.000
_cell.angle_alpha   90.00
_cell.angle_beta   90.00
_cell.angle_gamma   90.00
#
_symmetry.space_group_name_H-M   'P 1'
#
loop_
_entity.id
_entity.type
_entity.pdbx_description
1 polymer ?
#
loop_
_entity_poly.entity_id
_entity_poly.type
_entity_poly.pdbx_seq_one_letter_code
_entity_poly.pdbx_strand_id
1 'polypeptide(L)'
;MRVAVAGTFGPLHDGHRTLLRAALELGDEGVVVALTSDELAGAERTRPVPPYDRRADVVRAEIADVDEWGRDVSVERLADEHGIATEDPSLDALIVSPETVPEVEAINDVRRERGMDPILAIVVPYVYADDGERISSTRIVRGEIDEHGNVLD
;
A
#
# COMPACT_ATOMS: atom_id res chain seq x y z
N MET A 1 -3.20 -3.49 17.59
CA MET A 1 -3.96 -3.65 16.35
C MET A 1 -3.11 -4.26 15.25
N ARG A 2 -3.70 -5.18 14.50
CA ARG A 2 -3.15 -5.78 13.29
C ARG A 2 -3.59 -4.96 12.08
N VAL A 3 -2.63 -4.45 11.33
CA VAL A 3 -2.87 -3.47 10.26
C VAL A 3 -2.41 -4.00 8.92
N ALA A 4 -3.18 -3.75 7.86
CA ALA A 4 -2.79 -4.04 6.51
C ALA A 4 -2.58 -2.76 5.70
N VAL A 5 -1.70 -2.84 4.72
CA VAL A 5 -1.54 -1.84 3.67
C VAL A 5 -1.36 -2.56 2.35
N ALA A 6 -2.11 -2.18 1.32
CA ALA A 6 -2.12 -2.84 0.03
C ALA A 6 -1.67 -1.91 -1.08
N GLY A 7 -0.96 -2.45 -2.07
CA GLY A 7 -0.56 -1.67 -3.23
C GLY A 7 0.36 -2.40 -4.20
N THR A 8 0.56 -1.78 -5.36
CA THR A 8 1.54 -2.26 -6.34
C THR A 8 2.97 -1.94 -5.92
N PHE A 9 3.21 -0.79 -5.26
CA PHE A 9 4.53 -0.36 -4.77
C PHE A 9 5.66 -0.43 -5.81
N GLY A 10 5.47 0.17 -6.99
CA GLY A 10 6.48 0.09 -8.05
C GLY A 10 6.30 1.09 -9.21
N PRO A 11 7.30 1.95 -9.49
CA PRO A 11 8.41 2.33 -8.59
C PRO A 11 7.91 2.89 -7.24
N LEU A 12 8.69 2.63 -6.17
CA LEU A 12 8.43 3.14 -4.82
C LEU A 12 8.74 4.64 -4.77
N HIS A 13 8.02 5.37 -3.91
CA HIS A 13 8.15 6.84 -3.77
C HIS A 13 7.61 7.30 -2.41
N ASP A 14 7.80 8.57 -2.06
CA ASP A 14 7.47 9.11 -0.73
C ASP A 14 5.98 8.96 -0.34
N GLY A 15 5.07 9.00 -1.32
CA GLY A 15 3.67 8.61 -1.08
C GLY A 15 3.49 7.18 -0.53
N HIS A 16 4.22 6.19 -1.07
CA HIS A 16 4.21 4.83 -0.53
C HIS A 16 4.88 4.74 0.83
N ARG A 17 6.00 5.48 1.05
CA ARG A 17 6.70 5.52 2.34
C ARG A 17 5.79 6.02 3.45
N THR A 18 4.95 7.02 3.15
CA THR A 18 3.98 7.55 4.11
C THR A 18 2.93 6.50 4.50
N LEU A 19 2.45 5.69 3.54
CA LEU A 19 1.54 4.57 3.81
C LEU A 19 2.20 3.49 4.68
N LEU A 20 3.42 3.07 4.32
CA LEU A 20 4.18 2.07 5.06
C LEU A 20 4.48 2.53 6.49
N ARG A 21 4.91 3.79 6.66
CA ARG A 21 5.19 4.39 7.96
C ARG A 21 3.94 4.44 8.84
N ALA A 22 2.79 4.82 8.30
CA ALA A 22 1.53 4.80 9.05
C ALA A 22 1.15 3.38 9.50
N ALA A 23 1.36 2.37 8.65
CA ALA A 23 1.13 0.98 9.02
C ALA A 23 2.07 0.52 10.15
N LEU A 24 3.35 0.87 10.07
CA LEU A 24 4.36 0.54 11.08
C LEU A 24 4.11 1.26 12.42
N GLU A 25 3.69 2.52 12.38
CA GLU A 25 3.37 3.28 13.60
C GLU A 25 2.22 2.63 14.36
N LEU A 26 1.15 2.26 13.65
CA LEU A 26 -0.11 1.81 14.25
C LEU A 26 -0.18 0.28 14.48
N GLY A 27 0.53 -0.52 13.69
CA GLY A 27 0.45 -1.98 13.69
C GLY A 27 1.25 -2.67 14.80
N ASP A 28 0.96 -2.38 16.06
CA ASP A 28 1.65 -2.95 17.22
C ASP A 28 1.38 -4.45 17.47
N GLU A 29 0.33 -5.02 16.88
CA GLU A 29 0.06 -6.47 16.88
C GLU A 29 0.47 -7.15 15.55
N GLY A 30 1.09 -6.40 14.63
CA GLY A 30 1.62 -6.89 13.36
C GLY A 30 1.14 -6.08 12.16
N VAL A 31 1.97 -6.06 11.12
CA VAL A 31 1.72 -5.36 9.86
C VAL A 31 1.74 -6.35 8.71
N VAL A 32 0.71 -6.29 7.86
CA VAL A 32 0.65 -7.03 6.60
C VAL A 32 0.80 -6.05 5.44
N VAL A 33 1.85 -6.22 4.64
CA VAL A 33 2.04 -5.47 3.40
C VAL A 33 1.62 -6.36 2.23
N ALA A 34 0.43 -6.07 1.70
CA ALA A 34 -0.17 -6.78 0.58
C ALA A 34 0.38 -6.22 -0.74
N LEU A 35 1.20 -7.00 -1.44
CA LEU A 35 1.84 -6.60 -2.68
C LEU A 35 1.16 -7.29 -3.87
N THR A 36 0.62 -6.51 -4.81
CA THR A 36 -0.07 -7.07 -6.00
C THR A 36 0.82 -8.04 -6.77
N SER A 37 0.27 -9.15 -7.26
CA SER A 37 0.96 -10.04 -8.21
C SER A 37 1.30 -9.31 -9.52
N ASP A 38 2.08 -9.95 -10.39
CA ASP A 38 2.42 -9.36 -11.69
C ASP A 38 1.22 -9.34 -12.64
N GLU A 39 0.34 -10.34 -12.55
CA GLU A 39 -0.92 -10.40 -13.27
C GLU A 39 -1.85 -9.26 -12.84
N LEU A 40 -2.04 -9.07 -11.53
CA LEU A 40 -2.90 -8.03 -10.98
C LEU A 40 -2.33 -6.64 -11.29
N ALA A 41 -1.03 -6.45 -11.09
CA ALA A 41 -0.37 -5.19 -11.43
C ALA A 41 -0.46 -4.87 -12.93
N GLY A 42 -0.33 -5.88 -13.79
CA GLY A 42 -0.46 -5.72 -15.25
C GLY A 42 -1.88 -5.43 -15.71
N ALA A 43 -2.89 -5.90 -14.98
CA ALA A 43 -4.30 -5.61 -15.26
C ALA A 43 -4.70 -4.18 -14.82
N GLU A 44 -4.19 -3.72 -13.67
CA GLU A 44 -4.57 -2.42 -13.09
C GLU A 44 -3.77 -1.22 -13.61
N ARG A 45 -2.57 -1.45 -14.14
CA ARG A 45 -1.63 -0.37 -14.47
C ARG A 45 -1.41 -0.29 -15.98
N THR A 46 -1.59 0.91 -16.52
CA THR A 46 -1.35 1.22 -17.94
C THR A 46 0.13 1.49 -18.28
N ARG A 47 1.01 1.32 -17.29
CA ARG A 47 2.45 1.60 -17.35
C ARG A 47 3.25 0.35 -17.02
N PRO A 48 4.52 0.27 -17.42
CA PRO A 48 5.41 -0.77 -16.94
C PRO A 48 5.46 -0.81 -15.40
N VAL A 49 5.42 -2.03 -14.85
CA VAL A 49 5.58 -2.31 -13.43
C VAL A 49 6.74 -3.29 -13.27
N PRO A 50 7.67 -3.07 -12.32
CA PRO A 50 8.72 -4.06 -12.05
C PRO A 50 8.12 -5.42 -11.61
N PRO A 51 8.79 -6.56 -11.87
CA PRO A 51 8.30 -7.87 -11.42
C PRO A 51 8.12 -7.95 -9.91
N TYR A 52 7.23 -8.83 -9.45
CA TYR A 52 6.84 -8.96 -8.05
C TYR A 52 8.04 -9.13 -7.14
N ASP A 53 8.96 -10.03 -7.47
CA ASP A 53 10.11 -10.31 -6.62
C ASP A 53 10.98 -9.06 -6.42
N ARG A 54 11.15 -8.25 -7.47
CA ARG A 54 11.87 -6.98 -7.39
C ARG A 54 11.14 -5.97 -6.51
N ARG A 55 9.82 -5.87 -6.64
CA ARG A 55 9.01 -4.97 -5.80
C ARG A 55 9.03 -5.43 -4.34
N ALA A 56 8.94 -6.72 -4.09
CA ALA A 56 8.98 -7.30 -2.76
C ALA A 56 10.32 -7.04 -2.07
N ASP A 57 11.43 -7.18 -2.78
CA ASP A 57 12.77 -6.86 -2.26
C ASP A 57 12.90 -5.37 -1.91
N VAL A 58 12.43 -4.48 -2.80
CA VAL A 58 12.44 -3.03 -2.56
C VAL A 58 11.56 -2.66 -1.36
N VAL A 59 10.35 -3.22 -1.27
CA VAL A 59 9.43 -2.98 -0.14
C VAL A 59 10.02 -3.47 1.17
N ARG A 60 10.65 -4.66 1.20
CA ARG A 60 11.32 -5.17 2.41
C ARG A 60 12.48 -4.29 2.84
N ALA A 61 13.30 -3.83 1.89
CA ALA A 61 14.40 -2.92 2.18
C ALA A 61 13.89 -1.59 2.74
N GLU A 62 12.84 -1.04 2.13
CA GLU A 62 12.22 0.21 2.59
C GLU A 62 11.64 0.06 4.01
N ILE A 63 10.88 -1.00 4.28
CA ILE A 63 10.36 -1.29 5.64
C ILE A 63 11.49 -1.35 6.65
N ALA A 64 12.59 -2.04 6.34
CA ALA A 64 13.75 -2.14 7.23
C ALA A 64 14.44 -0.79 7.49
N ASP A 65 14.34 0.16 6.55
CA ASP A 65 14.90 1.51 6.68
C ASP A 65 13.98 2.44 7.49
N VAL A 66 12.66 2.35 7.29
CA VAL A 66 11.70 3.27 7.92
C VAL A 66 11.07 2.76 9.21
N ASP A 67 11.26 1.50 9.59
CA ASP A 67 10.71 0.94 10.82
C ASP A 67 11.46 1.39 12.07
N GLU A 68 10.93 2.44 12.69
CA GLU A 68 11.41 2.98 13.96
C GLU A 68 10.79 2.29 15.18
N TRP A 69 9.83 1.36 14.97
CA TRP A 69 9.02 0.74 16.03
C TRP A 69 9.35 -0.74 16.26
N GLY A 70 10.09 -1.39 15.36
CA GLY A 70 10.46 -2.80 15.45
C GLY A 70 9.25 -3.71 15.31
N ARG A 71 8.42 -3.48 14.29
CA ARG A 71 7.18 -4.23 14.06
C ARG A 71 7.45 -5.61 13.47
N ASP A 72 6.53 -6.54 13.75
CA ASP A 72 6.45 -7.80 13.02
C ASP A 72 5.73 -7.56 11.69
N VAL A 73 6.44 -7.72 10.58
CA VAL A 73 5.93 -7.37 9.24
C VAL A 73 5.95 -8.58 8.31
N SER A 74 4.80 -8.94 7.75
CA SER A 74 4.70 -9.88 6.64
C SER A 74 4.52 -9.15 5.31
N VAL A 75 5.23 -9.60 4.28
CA VAL A 75 5.01 -9.15 2.89
C VAL A 75 4.36 -10.29 2.14
N GLU A 76 3.09 -10.09 1.76
CA GLU A 76 2.23 -11.13 1.20
C GLU A 76 1.86 -10.82 -0.24
N ARG A 77 1.76 -11.86 -1.08
CA ARG A 77 1.36 -11.71 -2.47
C ARG A 77 -0.15 -11.61 -2.56
N LEU A 78 -0.64 -10.53 -3.15
CA LEU A 78 -2.04 -10.30 -3.40
C LEU A 78 -2.39 -10.76 -4.82
N ALA A 79 -3.18 -11.83 -4.92
CA ALA A 79 -3.69 -12.36 -6.19
C ALA A 79 -5.06 -11.79 -6.57
N ASP A 80 -5.77 -11.22 -5.60
CA ASP A 80 -7.11 -10.63 -5.71
C ASP A 80 -7.12 -9.30 -4.95
N GLU A 81 -7.67 -8.23 -5.53
CA GLU A 81 -7.64 -6.86 -5.03
C GLU A 81 -8.06 -6.70 -3.55
N HIS A 82 -8.92 -7.59 -3.04
CA HIS A 82 -9.48 -7.49 -1.69
C HIS A 82 -9.24 -8.74 -0.84
N GLY A 83 -8.45 -9.70 -1.32
CA GLY A 83 -8.24 -11.00 -0.67
C GLY A 83 -7.83 -10.88 0.81
N ILE A 84 -6.75 -10.15 1.09
CA ILE A 84 -6.25 -10.02 2.48
C ILE A 84 -7.28 -9.34 3.39
N ALA A 85 -7.97 -8.32 2.92
CA ALA A 85 -8.90 -7.55 3.74
C ALA A 85 -10.22 -8.30 4.00
N THR A 86 -10.63 -9.22 3.11
CA THR A 86 -11.89 -9.98 3.23
C THR A 86 -11.72 -11.39 3.80
N GLU A 87 -10.48 -11.88 3.93
CA GLU A 87 -10.18 -13.25 4.37
C GLU A 87 -9.53 -13.32 5.76
N ASP A 88 -8.78 -12.31 6.20
CA ASP A 88 -8.15 -12.30 7.53
C ASP A 88 -9.11 -11.75 8.60
N PRO A 89 -9.68 -12.59 9.49
CA PRO A 89 -10.58 -12.13 10.54
C PRO A 89 -9.85 -11.37 11.66
N SER A 90 -8.52 -11.50 11.76
CA SER A 90 -7.70 -10.83 12.78
C SER A 90 -7.30 -9.41 12.40
N LEU A 91 -7.64 -8.97 11.18
CA LEU A 91 -7.32 -7.63 10.71
C LEU A 91 -8.22 -6.58 11.39
N ASP A 92 -7.61 -5.55 11.98
CA ASP A 92 -8.34 -4.46 12.65
C ASP A 92 -8.52 -3.24 11.74
N ALA A 93 -7.55 -2.97 10.87
CA ALA A 93 -7.58 -1.79 10.01
C ALA A 93 -6.83 -1.96 8.69
N LEU A 94 -7.24 -1.14 7.72
CA LEU A 94 -6.59 -0.97 6.42
C LEU A 94 -6.08 0.47 6.29
N ILE A 95 -4.77 0.62 6.04
CA ILE A 95 -4.18 1.89 5.64
C ILE A 95 -4.52 2.12 4.17
N VAL A 96 -5.15 3.26 3.88
CA VAL A 96 -5.63 3.61 2.55
C VAL A 96 -5.24 5.03 2.16
N SER A 97 -5.10 5.28 0.86
CA SER A 97 -5.09 6.65 0.35
C SER A 97 -6.53 7.19 0.29
N PRO A 98 -6.73 8.51 0.11
CA PRO A 98 -8.07 9.09 -0.02
C PRO A 98 -8.90 8.50 -1.17
N GLU A 99 -8.27 7.94 -2.22
CA GLU A 99 -8.99 7.35 -3.35
C GLU A 99 -9.57 5.97 -3.02
N THR A 100 -8.95 5.24 -2.10
CA THR A 100 -9.31 3.85 -1.75
C THR A 100 -10.31 3.77 -0.58
N VAL A 101 -10.65 4.90 0.04
CA VAL A 101 -11.64 4.96 1.13
C VAL A 101 -12.98 4.31 0.76
N PRO A 102 -13.58 4.57 -0.43
CA PRO A 102 -14.85 3.95 -0.80
C PRO A 102 -14.79 2.42 -0.88
N GLU A 103 -13.62 1.84 -1.18
CA GLU A 103 -13.44 0.38 -1.27
C GLU A 103 -13.53 -0.30 0.11
N VAL A 104 -13.17 0.41 1.19
CA VAL A 104 -13.24 -0.15 2.55
C VAL A 104 -14.68 -0.48 2.97
N GLU A 105 -15.66 0.29 2.49
CA GLU A 105 -17.07 0.01 2.79
C GLU A 105 -17.52 -1.29 2.11
N ALA A 106 -17.16 -1.49 0.84
CA ALA A 106 -17.43 -2.74 0.12
C ALA A 106 -16.74 -3.95 0.76
N ILE A 107 -15.48 -3.79 1.21
CA ILE A 107 -14.76 -4.81 1.98
C ILE A 107 -15.55 -5.17 3.25
N ASN A 108 -16.04 -4.16 3.98
CA ASN A 108 -16.79 -4.38 5.21
C ASN A 108 -18.14 -5.07 4.98
N ASP A 109 -18.79 -4.84 3.83
CA ASP A 109 -19.98 -5.59 3.46
C ASP A 109 -19.68 -7.09 3.28
N VAL A 110 -18.62 -7.43 2.53
CA VAL A 110 -18.16 -8.81 2.38
C VAL A 110 -17.78 -9.45 3.73
N ARG A 111 -17.11 -8.70 4.61
CA ARG A 111 -16.76 -9.18 5.96
C ARG A 111 -18.00 -9.50 6.78
N ARG A 112 -19.03 -8.65 6.75
CA ARG A 112 -20.31 -8.90 7.45
C ARG A 112 -21.02 -10.14 6.91
N GLU A 113 -21.03 -10.34 5.59
CA GLU A 113 -21.59 -11.55 4.98
C GLU A 113 -20.86 -12.83 5.44
N ARG A 114 -19.57 -12.71 5.73
CA ARG A 114 -18.71 -13.79 6.24
C ARG A 114 -18.72 -13.91 7.77
N GLY A 115 -19.49 -13.08 8.49
CA GLY A 115 -19.56 -13.08 9.95
C GLY A 115 -18.30 -12.54 10.64
N MET A 116 -17.52 -11.70 9.96
CA MET A 116 -16.34 -11.03 10.49
C MET A 116 -16.67 -9.60 10.93
N ASP A 117 -15.92 -9.11 11.92
CA ASP A 117 -16.01 -7.72 12.35
C ASP A 117 -15.51 -6.77 11.26
N PRO A 118 -16.13 -5.58 11.09
CA PRO A 118 -15.66 -4.59 10.12
C PRO A 118 -14.29 -4.04 10.52
N ILE A 119 -13.48 -3.69 9.53
CA ILE A 119 -12.19 -3.03 9.71
C ILE A 119 -12.30 -1.51 9.64
N LEU A 120 -11.37 -0.84 10.33
CA LEU A 120 -11.22 0.62 10.27
C LEU A 120 -10.46 1.05 9.01
N ALA A 121 -10.93 2.10 8.34
CA ALA A 121 -10.17 2.79 7.31
C ALA A 121 -9.27 3.85 7.97
N ILE A 122 -7.94 3.72 7.82
CA ILE A 122 -6.98 4.75 8.24
C ILE A 122 -6.51 5.47 6.99
N VAL A 123 -6.94 6.72 6.82
CA VAL A 123 -6.67 7.50 5.62
C VAL A 123 -5.39 8.29 5.77
N VAL A 124 -4.44 8.05 4.86
CA VAL A 124 -3.17 8.77 4.79
C VAL A 124 -3.24 9.83 3.70
N PRO A 125 -2.99 11.11 3.99
CA PRO A 125 -3.01 12.17 2.98
C PRO A 125 -2.03 11.93 1.82
N TYR A 126 -2.32 12.53 0.67
CA TYR A 126 -1.38 12.51 -0.45
C TYR A 126 -0.10 13.27 -0.14
N VAL A 127 0.99 12.79 -0.75
CA VAL A 127 2.26 13.51 -0.86
C VAL A 127 2.32 14.18 -2.23
N TYR A 128 2.81 15.42 -2.25
CA TYR A 128 2.88 16.27 -3.43
C TYR A 128 4.33 16.49 -3.85
N ALA A 129 4.54 16.58 -5.15
CA ALA A 129 5.80 16.98 -5.77
C ALA A 129 5.99 18.51 -5.70
N ASP A 130 7.17 18.99 -6.09
CA ASP A 130 7.52 20.42 -6.04
C ASP A 130 6.61 21.32 -6.89
N ASP A 131 5.98 20.77 -7.93
CA ASP A 131 5.02 21.47 -8.77
C ASP A 131 3.59 21.53 -8.18
N GLY A 132 3.39 20.97 -6.99
CA GLY A 132 2.11 20.94 -6.30
C GLY A 132 1.15 19.87 -6.81
N GLU A 133 1.56 19.03 -7.76
CA GLU A 133 0.79 17.85 -8.17
C GLU A 133 1.17 16.62 -7.33
N ARG A 134 0.28 15.63 -7.27
CA ARG A 134 0.51 14.41 -6.47
C ARG A 134 1.71 13.61 -6.98
N ILE A 135 2.56 13.10 -6.08
CA ILE A 135 3.59 12.12 -6.43
C ILE A 135 2.92 10.83 -6.89
N SER A 136 3.36 10.26 -8.00
CA SER A 136 2.94 8.91 -8.40
C SER A 136 3.98 8.18 -9.21
N SER A 137 3.98 6.85 -9.11
CA SER A 137 4.82 5.96 -9.91
C SER A 137 4.71 6.23 -11.41
N THR A 138 3.55 6.67 -11.91
CA THR A 138 3.36 6.99 -13.33
C THR A 138 4.19 8.18 -13.76
N ARG A 139 4.25 9.22 -12.93
CA ARG A 139 5.05 10.43 -13.21
C ARG A 139 6.54 10.12 -13.17
N ILE A 140 6.97 9.26 -12.24
CA ILE A 140 8.35 8.75 -12.16
C ILE A 140 8.72 7.96 -13.42
N VAL A 141 7.86 7.04 -13.86
CA VAL A 141 8.11 6.25 -15.08
C VAL A 141 8.18 7.12 -16.33
N ARG A 142 7.45 8.24 -16.37
CA ARG A 142 7.49 9.22 -17.46
C ARG A 142 8.70 10.16 -17.39
N GLY A 143 9.45 10.13 -16.30
CA GLY A 143 10.57 11.05 -16.07
C GLY A 143 10.13 12.47 -15.77
N GLU A 144 8.91 12.66 -15.24
CA GLU A 144 8.40 13.99 -14.85
C GLU A 144 8.94 14.42 -13.48
N ILE A 145 9.10 13.46 -12.56
CA ILE A 145 9.59 13.66 -11.19
C ILE A 145 10.47 12.48 -10.77
N ASP A 146 11.31 12.65 -9.74
CA ASP A 146 11.95 11.54 -9.04
C ASP A 146 11.07 10.94 -7.92
N GLU A 147 11.60 9.97 -7.18
CA GLU A 147 10.88 9.28 -6.10
C GLU A 147 10.54 10.14 -4.88
N HIS A 148 11.16 11.31 -4.75
CA HIS A 148 10.91 12.31 -3.71
C HIS A 148 10.01 13.44 -4.17
N GLY A 149 9.64 13.46 -5.46
CA GLY A 149 8.80 14.50 -6.03
C GLY A 149 9.57 15.73 -6.53
N ASN A 150 10.89 15.64 -6.66
CA ASN A 150 11.65 16.69 -7.36
C ASN A 150 11.32 16.63 -8.84
N VAL A 151 10.96 17.77 -9.45
CA VAL A 151 10.64 17.84 -10.90
C VAL A 151 11.91 17.65 -11.72
N LEU A 152 11.82 16.82 -12.75
CA LEU A 152 12.92 16.53 -13.67
C LEU A 152 12.71 17.32 -14.96
N ASP A 153 13.70 18.16 -15.31
CA ASP A 153 13.73 18.96 -16.54
C ASP A 153 14.09 18.13 -17.80
#